data_AF-D4YLP6-F1
#
_entry.id   AF-D4YLP6-F1
#
_cell.length_a   1.000
_cell.length_b   1.000
_cell.length_c   1.000
_cell.angle_alpha   90.00
_cell.angle_beta   90.00
_cell.angle_gamma   90.00
#
_symmetry.space_group_name_H-M   'P 1'
#
loop_
_entity.id
_entity.type
_entity.pdbx_description
1 polymer ?
#
loop_
_entity_poly.entity_id
_entity_poly.type
_entity_poly.pdbx_seq_one_letter_code
_entity_poly.pdbx_strand_id
1 'polypeptide(L)'
;MDEALDAESKSLISAESVVELKEQTVTWALAILLIVLVIVAVIAIGLVVRNNQLSLARDLCLEALRQVNVQREQRHALVPGFVSLARSCRDNDGKRNGVVSASVEQCDEAGRELSAALTQAVSVGTEESATPGDTTASVGPAEDQLTSAIDALAHAARVPGEVTDADETCRIQLHDLYEHLLMVEHRLSAAVRYYNMVVTQYSTMRSSWVSRPLTGVYRKFAHIAYTPNDFSDNVPNTLRVPEREKGTGYRPGSVFG
;
A
#
# COMPACT_ATOMS: atom_id res chain seq x y z
N MET A 1 31.38 -87.15 -25.30
CA MET A 1 30.04 -86.69 -25.75
C MET A 1 29.40 -85.81 -24.68
N ASP A 2 29.59 -86.11 -23.40
CA ASP A 2 29.09 -85.28 -22.29
C ASP A 2 29.68 -83.86 -22.22
N GLU A 3 30.95 -83.68 -22.59
CA GLU A 3 31.63 -82.37 -22.48
C GLU A 3 31.10 -81.33 -23.49
N ALA A 4 30.59 -81.77 -24.64
CA ALA A 4 29.99 -80.88 -25.64
C ALA A 4 28.57 -80.43 -25.24
N LEU A 5 27.80 -81.30 -24.57
CA LEU A 5 26.45 -80.98 -24.08
C LEU A 5 26.47 -80.00 -22.90
N ASP A 6 27.50 -80.07 -22.03
CA ASP A 6 27.62 -79.15 -20.89
C ASP A 6 28.00 -77.71 -21.32
N ALA A 7 28.77 -77.58 -22.40
CA ALA A 7 29.14 -76.28 -22.97
C ALA A 7 27.95 -75.54 -23.61
N GLU A 8 27.08 -76.28 -24.31
CA GLU A 8 25.90 -75.72 -24.98
C GLU A 8 24.85 -75.27 -23.95
N SER A 9 24.63 -76.08 -22.89
CA SER A 9 23.81 -75.75 -21.72
C SER A 9 24.22 -74.44 -21.05
N LYS A 10 25.52 -74.26 -20.75
CA LYS A 10 26.03 -73.02 -20.13
C LYS A 10 25.84 -71.79 -21.02
N SER A 11 25.95 -71.95 -22.34
CA SER A 11 25.77 -70.85 -23.28
C SER A 11 24.32 -70.35 -23.35
N LEU A 12 23.35 -71.26 -23.30
CA LEU A 12 21.92 -70.95 -23.32
C LEU A 12 21.47 -70.29 -22.00
N ILE A 13 21.94 -70.80 -20.86
CA ILE A 13 21.68 -70.21 -19.54
C ILE A 13 22.27 -68.80 -19.43
N SER A 14 23.46 -68.58 -20.02
CA SER A 14 24.09 -67.26 -20.07
C SER A 14 23.33 -66.28 -20.97
N ALA A 15 22.69 -66.74 -22.05
CA ALA A 15 21.92 -65.87 -22.94
C ALA A 15 20.57 -65.47 -22.31
N GLU A 16 19.87 -66.41 -21.67
CA GLU A 16 18.58 -66.19 -21.03
C GLU A 16 18.70 -65.25 -19.82
N SER A 17 19.73 -65.45 -18.98
CA SER A 17 20.02 -64.54 -17.86
C SER A 17 20.39 -63.12 -18.30
N VAL A 18 21.07 -62.95 -19.44
CA VAL A 18 21.39 -61.61 -20.00
C VAL A 18 20.15 -60.92 -20.56
N VAL A 19 19.20 -61.68 -21.11
CA VAL A 19 17.91 -61.15 -21.58
C VAL A 19 17.05 -60.68 -20.39
N GLU A 20 16.92 -61.49 -19.34
CA GLU A 20 16.19 -61.11 -18.12
C GLU A 20 16.79 -59.87 -17.43
N LEU A 21 18.13 -59.80 -17.35
CA LEU A 21 18.83 -58.62 -16.84
C LEU A 21 18.53 -57.36 -17.67
N LYS A 22 18.47 -57.48 -19.01
CA LYS A 22 18.12 -56.36 -19.89
C LYS A 22 16.68 -55.90 -19.67
N GLU A 23 15.71 -56.81 -19.62
CA GLU A 23 14.30 -56.46 -19.37
C GLU A 23 14.11 -55.79 -17.99
N GLN A 24 14.83 -56.27 -16.98
CA GLN A 24 14.83 -55.66 -15.66
C GLN A 24 15.41 -54.24 -15.70
N THR A 25 16.54 -54.00 -16.37
CA THR A 25 17.10 -52.63 -16.46
C THR A 25 16.18 -51.64 -17.19
N VAL A 26 15.45 -52.08 -18.22
CA VAL A 26 14.52 -51.23 -18.97
C VAL A 26 13.31 -50.85 -18.12
N THR A 27 12.77 -51.78 -17.31
CA THR A 27 11.66 -51.49 -16.40
C THR A 27 12.04 -50.50 -15.30
N TRP A 28 13.22 -50.64 -14.70
CA TRP A 28 13.75 -49.64 -13.75
C TRP A 28 13.97 -48.27 -14.42
N ALA A 29 14.52 -48.24 -15.63
CA ALA A 29 14.72 -47.00 -16.37
C ALA A 29 13.40 -46.28 -16.68
N LEU A 30 12.36 -47.01 -17.10
CA LEU A 30 11.02 -46.47 -17.33
C LEU A 30 10.37 -45.98 -16.03
N ALA A 31 10.52 -46.71 -14.93
CA ALA A 31 10.02 -46.29 -13.62
C ALA A 31 10.68 -44.98 -13.16
N ILE A 32 12.01 -44.87 -13.30
CA ILE A 32 12.77 -43.64 -12.98
C ILE A 32 12.31 -42.49 -13.86
N LEU A 33 12.17 -42.70 -15.17
CA LEU A 33 11.68 -41.68 -16.11
C LEU A 33 10.28 -41.17 -15.71
N LEU A 34 9.36 -42.08 -15.37
CA LEU A 34 8.01 -41.72 -14.94
C LEU A 34 8.03 -40.93 -13.62
N ILE A 35 8.87 -41.33 -12.65
CA ILE A 35 9.05 -40.59 -11.39
C ILE A 35 9.57 -39.17 -11.67
N VAL A 36 10.58 -39.02 -12.54
CA VAL A 36 11.11 -37.71 -12.93
C VAL A 36 10.03 -36.87 -13.60
N LEU A 37 9.24 -37.44 -14.50
CA LEU A 37 8.13 -36.75 -15.16
C LEU A 37 7.10 -36.24 -14.15
N VAL A 38 6.73 -37.07 -13.17
CA VAL A 38 5.79 -36.69 -12.10
C VAL A 38 6.36 -35.55 -11.26
N ILE A 39 7.64 -35.62 -10.88
CA ILE A 39 8.31 -34.55 -10.12
C ILE A 39 8.29 -33.24 -10.90
N VAL A 40 8.61 -33.27 -12.20
CA VAL A 40 8.56 -32.09 -13.07
C VAL A 40 7.15 -31.53 -13.17
N ALA A 41 6.13 -32.38 -13.31
CA ALA A 41 4.73 -31.96 -13.33
C ALA A 41 4.31 -31.27 -12.03
N VAL A 42 4.69 -31.82 -10.86
CA VAL A 42 4.41 -31.23 -9.56
C VAL A 42 5.08 -29.85 -9.40
N ILE A 43 6.35 -29.73 -9.82
CA ILE A 43 7.08 -28.45 -9.79
C ILE A 43 6.39 -27.41 -10.70
N ALA A 44 5.99 -27.81 -11.90
CA ALA A 44 5.31 -26.93 -12.85
C ALA A 44 3.97 -26.43 -12.29
N ILE A 45 3.15 -27.31 -11.71
CA ILE A 45 1.88 -26.94 -11.07
C ILE A 45 2.13 -25.97 -9.89
N GLY A 46 3.13 -26.27 -9.05
CA GLY A 46 3.50 -25.40 -7.93
C GLY A 46 3.90 -23.99 -8.36
N LEU A 47 4.68 -23.87 -9.45
CA LEU A 47 5.06 -22.59 -10.04
C LEU A 47 3.86 -21.81 -10.57
N VAL A 48 2.92 -22.47 -11.26
CA VAL A 48 1.70 -21.82 -11.77
C VAL A 48 0.85 -21.28 -10.64
N VAL A 49 0.59 -22.08 -9.61
CA VAL A 49 -0.17 -21.65 -8.43
C VAL A 49 0.51 -20.46 -7.76
N ARG A 50 1.84 -20.51 -7.60
CA ARG A 50 2.60 -19.42 -6.97
C ARG A 50 2.57 -18.14 -7.82
N ASN A 51 2.67 -18.27 -9.13
CA ASN A 51 2.59 -17.15 -10.05
C ASN A 51 1.24 -16.43 -9.95
N ASN A 52 0.15 -17.19 -9.84
CA ASN A 52 -1.19 -16.62 -9.71
C ASN A 52 -1.37 -15.85 -8.38
N GLN A 53 -0.84 -16.40 -7.27
CA GLN A 53 -0.86 -15.71 -5.98
C GLN A 53 -0.06 -14.39 -6.00
N LEU A 54 1.10 -14.39 -6.64
CA LEU A 54 1.94 -13.19 -6.76
C LEU A 54 1.31 -12.14 -7.68
N SER A 55 0.65 -12.56 -8.76
CA SER A 55 -0.11 -11.68 -9.64
C SER A 55 -1.25 -11.01 -8.88
N LEU A 56 -2.05 -11.78 -8.14
CA LEU A 56 -3.12 -11.24 -7.31
C LEU A 56 -2.59 -10.25 -6.26
N ALA A 57 -1.51 -10.60 -5.56
CA ALA A 57 -0.91 -9.72 -4.56
C ALA A 57 -0.38 -8.41 -5.17
N ARG A 58 0.16 -8.46 -6.40
CA ARG A 58 0.57 -7.27 -7.14
C ARG A 58 -0.63 -6.38 -7.47
N ASP A 59 -1.72 -6.95 -7.96
CA ASP A 59 -2.91 -6.19 -8.32
C ASP A 59 -3.54 -5.52 -7.09
N LEU A 60 -3.51 -6.20 -5.93
CA LEU A 60 -3.91 -5.61 -4.65
C LEU A 60 -3.02 -4.42 -4.24
N CYS A 61 -1.69 -4.50 -4.44
CA CYS A 61 -0.80 -3.36 -4.20
C CYS A 61 -1.16 -2.16 -5.10
N LEU A 62 -1.43 -2.41 -6.39
CA LEU A 62 -1.78 -1.36 -7.35
C LEU A 62 -3.13 -0.72 -7.01
N GLU A 63 -4.12 -1.52 -6.64
CA GLU A 63 -5.43 -1.03 -6.22
C GLU A 63 -5.34 -0.23 -4.91
N ALA A 64 -4.57 -0.69 -3.92
CA ALA A 64 -4.32 0.06 -2.69
C ALA A 64 -3.61 1.40 -2.98
N LEU A 65 -2.64 1.43 -3.90
CA LEU A 65 -1.96 2.65 -4.32
C LEU A 65 -2.92 3.62 -5.03
N ARG A 66 -3.81 3.09 -5.87
CA ARG A 66 -4.86 3.89 -6.52
C ARG A 66 -5.75 4.57 -5.49
N GLN A 67 -6.11 3.89 -4.40
CA GLN A 67 -6.90 4.49 -3.31
C GLN A 67 -6.17 5.65 -2.63
N VAL A 68 -4.86 5.49 -2.35
CA VAL A 68 -4.02 6.59 -1.82
C VAL A 68 -4.04 7.79 -2.76
N ASN A 69 -3.82 7.56 -4.06
CA ASN A 69 -3.79 8.64 -5.06
C ASN A 69 -5.12 9.39 -5.15
N VAL A 70 -6.26 8.68 -5.10
CA VAL A 70 -7.59 9.33 -5.13
C VAL A 70 -7.79 10.24 -3.91
N GLN A 71 -7.44 9.79 -2.69
CA GLN A 71 -7.60 10.62 -1.50
C GLN A 71 -6.68 11.85 -1.55
N ARG A 72 -5.46 11.67 -2.04
CA ARG A 72 -4.49 12.74 -2.23
C ARG A 72 -4.97 13.78 -3.24
N GLU A 73 -5.48 13.35 -4.38
CA GLU A 73 -6.06 14.23 -5.39
C GLU A 73 -7.28 15.02 -4.84
N GLN A 74 -8.15 14.35 -4.09
CA GLN A 74 -9.28 15.00 -3.40
C GLN A 74 -8.81 16.10 -2.45
N ARG A 75 -7.77 15.83 -1.66
CA ARG A 75 -7.18 16.80 -0.75
C ARG A 75 -6.63 18.01 -1.51
N HIS A 76 -5.83 17.75 -2.55
CA HIS A 76 -5.20 18.78 -3.36
C HIS A 76 -6.22 19.69 -4.06
N ALA A 77 -7.36 19.14 -4.47
CA ALA A 77 -8.45 19.90 -5.07
C ALA A 77 -9.13 20.89 -4.08
N LEU A 78 -9.13 20.58 -2.78
CA LEU A 78 -9.76 21.41 -1.73
C LEU A 78 -8.87 22.57 -1.28
N VAL A 79 -7.53 22.41 -1.36
CA VAL A 79 -6.55 23.39 -0.83
C VAL A 79 -6.69 24.79 -1.46
N PRO A 80 -6.82 24.97 -2.80
CA PRO A 80 -6.98 26.30 -3.38
C PRO A 80 -8.23 27.02 -2.90
N GLY A 81 -9.34 26.28 -2.71
CA GLY A 81 -10.57 26.80 -2.14
C GLY A 81 -10.35 27.32 -0.71
N PHE A 82 -9.64 26.54 0.10
CA PHE A 82 -9.30 26.92 1.48
C PHE A 82 -8.45 28.18 1.55
N VAL A 83 -7.42 28.29 0.71
CA VAL A 83 -6.58 29.51 0.61
C VAL A 83 -7.41 30.72 0.21
N SER A 84 -8.28 30.58 -0.79
CA SER A 84 -9.13 31.70 -1.27
C SER A 84 -10.11 32.19 -0.20
N LEU A 85 -10.69 31.25 0.56
CA LEU A 85 -11.61 31.56 1.64
C LEU A 85 -10.87 32.22 2.82
N ALA A 86 -9.72 31.67 3.21
CA ALA A 86 -8.87 32.23 4.25
C ALA A 86 -8.46 33.69 3.96
N ARG A 87 -8.08 33.99 2.70
CA ARG A 87 -7.77 35.37 2.26
C ARG A 87 -9.00 36.28 2.29
N SER A 88 -10.12 35.84 1.71
CA SER A 88 -11.38 36.62 1.71
C SER A 88 -11.84 36.97 3.13
N CYS A 89 -11.74 36.00 4.04
CA CYS A 89 -12.01 36.20 5.46
C CYS A 89 -11.13 37.30 6.09
N ARG A 90 -9.83 37.32 5.81
CA ARG A 90 -8.90 38.35 6.31
C ARG A 90 -9.14 39.73 5.68
N ASP A 91 -9.36 39.78 4.37
CA ASP A 91 -9.57 41.04 3.65
C ASP A 91 -10.82 41.79 4.15
N ASN A 92 -11.88 41.04 4.46
CA ASN A 92 -13.11 41.61 4.99
C ASN A 92 -12.94 42.14 6.41
N ASP A 93 -12.20 41.42 7.26
CA ASP A 93 -11.86 41.85 8.62
C ASP A 93 -10.97 43.11 8.62
N GLY A 94 -9.92 43.12 7.79
CA GLY A 94 -9.01 44.26 7.65
C GLY A 94 -9.71 45.56 7.19
N LYS A 95 -10.69 45.46 6.28
CA LYS A 95 -11.50 46.61 5.86
C LYS A 95 -12.40 47.17 6.98
N ARG A 96 -12.85 46.32 7.91
CA ARG A 96 -13.79 46.69 8.98
C ARG A 96 -13.08 47.27 10.18
N ASN A 97 -12.07 46.56 10.68
CA ASN A 97 -11.48 46.84 11.98
C ASN A 97 -10.26 47.75 11.90
N GLY A 98 -9.81 48.11 10.70
CA GLY A 98 -8.55 48.86 10.49
C GLY A 98 -7.34 48.12 11.09
N VAL A 99 -7.50 46.81 11.35
CA VAL A 99 -6.53 45.97 12.02
C VAL A 99 -5.34 45.79 11.09
N VAL A 100 -4.23 46.22 11.65
CA VAL A 100 -2.85 46.29 11.19
C VAL A 100 -2.47 45.17 10.22
N SER A 101 -1.80 45.60 9.15
CA SER A 101 -1.27 44.78 8.05
C SER A 101 -0.53 43.52 8.49
N ALA A 102 0.06 43.49 9.69
CA ALA A 102 0.83 42.37 10.22
C ALA A 102 0.06 41.02 10.26
N SER A 103 -1.22 41.00 10.65
CA SER A 103 -1.99 39.73 10.71
C SER A 103 -2.47 39.28 9.33
N VAL A 104 -2.72 40.21 8.42
CA VAL A 104 -3.04 39.92 7.01
C VAL A 104 -1.79 39.39 6.30
N GLU A 105 -0.65 40.04 6.52
CA GLU A 105 0.68 39.62 6.04
C GLU A 105 1.02 38.19 6.51
N GLN A 106 0.72 37.85 7.77
CA GLN A 106 0.96 36.51 8.30
C GLN A 106 0.09 35.44 7.61
N CYS A 107 -1.19 35.74 7.32
CA CYS A 107 -2.06 34.81 6.59
C CYS A 107 -1.63 34.67 5.12
N ASP A 108 -1.19 35.76 4.50
CA ASP A 108 -0.69 35.74 3.12
C ASP A 108 0.62 34.96 3.00
N GLU A 109 1.52 35.06 3.97
CA GLU A 109 2.73 34.24 4.05
C GLU A 109 2.38 32.76 4.20
N ALA A 110 1.52 32.40 5.17
CA ALA A 110 1.07 31.03 5.36
C ALA A 110 0.36 30.47 4.12
N GLY A 111 -0.41 31.31 3.40
CA GLY A 111 -1.03 30.93 2.13
C GLY A 111 -0.04 30.69 0.99
N ARG A 112 1.07 31.43 0.97
CA ARG A 112 2.18 31.22 0.00
C ARG A 112 2.94 29.94 0.33
N GLU A 113 3.28 29.71 1.59
CA GLU A 113 3.89 28.47 2.07
C GLU A 113 3.03 27.25 1.73
N LEU A 114 1.70 27.33 1.95
CA LEU A 114 0.76 26.27 1.58
C LEU A 114 0.73 26.02 0.07
N SER A 115 0.76 27.05 -0.76
CA SER A 115 0.80 26.88 -2.22
C SER A 115 2.11 26.24 -2.71
N ALA A 116 3.23 26.54 -2.05
CA ALA A 116 4.53 25.93 -2.34
C ALA A 116 4.54 24.45 -1.91
N ALA A 117 4.03 24.15 -0.71
CA ALA A 117 3.87 22.78 -0.22
C ALA A 117 2.93 21.96 -1.11
N LEU A 118 1.82 22.54 -1.60
CA LEU A 118 0.93 21.89 -2.55
C LEU A 118 1.64 21.58 -3.88
N THR A 119 2.42 22.52 -4.41
CA THR A 119 3.16 22.31 -5.67
C THR A 119 4.18 21.17 -5.53
N GLN A 120 4.89 21.14 -4.40
CA GLN A 120 5.80 20.05 -4.06
C GLN A 120 5.03 18.73 -3.90
N ALA A 121 3.94 18.72 -3.14
CA ALA A 121 3.10 17.54 -2.94
C ALA A 121 2.64 17.01 -4.30
N VAL A 122 1.99 17.81 -5.15
CA VAL A 122 1.51 17.42 -6.49
C VAL A 122 2.64 16.87 -7.36
N SER A 123 3.83 17.48 -7.34
CA SER A 123 4.96 17.03 -8.15
C SER A 123 5.42 15.61 -7.81
N VAL A 124 5.29 15.20 -6.54
CA VAL A 124 5.64 13.85 -6.09
C VAL A 124 4.57 12.87 -6.57
N GLY A 125 4.92 11.93 -7.45
CA GLY A 125 3.97 10.91 -7.93
C GLY A 125 3.21 11.25 -9.21
N THR A 126 3.66 12.24 -9.99
CA THR A 126 3.23 12.48 -11.39
C THR A 126 3.83 11.49 -12.39
N GLU A 127 4.80 10.68 -11.97
CA GLU A 127 5.34 9.59 -12.80
C GLU A 127 4.39 8.39 -12.76
N GLU A 128 3.39 8.46 -13.63
CA GLU A 128 2.59 7.36 -14.14
C GLU A 128 3.29 5.98 -14.04
N SER A 129 2.88 5.20 -13.04
CA SER A 129 2.41 3.82 -13.13
C SER A 129 3.27 2.73 -13.81
N ALA A 130 4.55 2.94 -14.15
CA ALA A 130 5.41 1.86 -14.66
C ALA A 130 6.36 1.26 -13.59
N THR A 131 6.73 2.03 -12.56
CA THR A 131 7.71 1.59 -11.55
C THR A 131 7.36 2.07 -10.14
N PRO A 132 6.49 1.34 -9.41
CA PRO A 132 6.03 1.68 -8.04
C PRO A 132 7.12 1.58 -6.93
N GLY A 133 8.39 1.48 -7.32
CA GLY A 133 9.46 0.98 -6.46
C GLY A 133 10.24 2.04 -5.69
N ASP A 134 10.49 3.22 -6.28
CA ASP A 134 11.35 4.24 -5.67
C ASP A 134 10.65 5.59 -5.44
N THR A 135 9.67 5.94 -6.28
CA THR A 135 9.02 7.27 -6.23
C THR A 135 7.90 7.38 -5.19
N THR A 136 7.38 6.27 -4.67
CA THR A 136 6.30 6.27 -3.67
C THR A 136 6.80 6.59 -2.27
N ALA A 137 8.09 6.39 -1.98
CA ALA A 137 8.68 6.66 -0.67
C ALA A 137 8.63 8.16 -0.31
N SER A 138 8.77 9.04 -1.31
CA SER A 138 8.73 10.51 -1.12
C SER A 138 7.33 11.08 -0.95
N VAL A 139 6.28 10.29 -1.20
CA VAL A 139 4.88 10.77 -1.06
C VAL A 139 4.57 11.17 0.37
N GLY A 140 5.00 10.36 1.33
CA GLY A 140 4.68 10.60 2.75
C GLY A 140 5.21 11.94 3.27
N PRO A 141 6.53 12.22 3.16
CA PRO A 141 7.09 13.49 3.64
C PRO A 141 6.49 14.74 2.97
N ALA A 142 6.10 14.63 1.69
CA ALA A 142 5.47 15.73 0.97
C ALA A 142 4.04 16.00 1.45
N GLU A 143 3.28 14.95 1.77
CA GLU A 143 1.95 15.08 2.37
C GLU A 143 2.02 15.57 3.82
N ASP A 144 3.02 15.15 4.61
CA ASP A 144 3.23 15.64 5.98
C ASP A 144 3.55 17.14 6.01
N GLN A 145 4.36 17.61 5.06
CA GLN A 145 4.65 19.03 4.87
C GLN A 145 3.39 19.81 4.46
N LEU A 146 2.55 19.24 3.58
CA LEU A 146 1.26 19.83 3.21
C LEU A 146 0.34 19.94 4.44
N THR A 147 0.28 18.91 5.28
CA THR A 147 -0.50 18.93 6.53
C THR A 147 -0.06 20.06 7.45
N SER A 148 1.25 20.18 7.66
CA SER A 148 1.82 21.24 8.51
C SER A 148 1.49 22.64 7.98
N ALA A 149 1.50 22.84 6.66
CA ALA A 149 1.16 24.11 6.03
C ALA A 149 -0.34 24.44 6.09
N ILE A 150 -1.22 23.43 6.00
CA ILE A 150 -2.66 23.61 6.19
C ILE A 150 -2.95 24.07 7.62
N ASP A 151 -2.33 23.43 8.61
CA ASP A 151 -2.50 23.78 10.02
C ASP A 151 -1.98 25.20 10.32
N ALA A 152 -0.81 25.56 9.76
CA ALA A 152 -0.25 26.91 9.87
C ALA A 152 -1.20 27.98 9.31
N LEU A 153 -1.79 27.74 8.13
CA LEU A 153 -2.78 28.64 7.55
C LEU A 153 -4.07 28.68 8.39
N ALA A 154 -4.56 27.54 8.86
CA ALA A 154 -5.75 27.48 9.71
C ALA A 154 -5.57 28.24 11.03
N HIS A 155 -4.35 28.28 11.58
CA HIS A 155 -4.01 29.10 12.74
C HIS A 155 -3.90 30.59 12.40
N ALA A 156 -3.21 30.95 11.31
CA ALA A 156 -3.08 32.33 10.87
C ALA A 156 -4.43 32.96 10.45
N ALA A 157 -5.33 32.14 9.94
CA ALA A 157 -6.66 32.54 9.48
C ALA A 157 -7.72 32.60 10.60
N ARG A 158 -7.34 32.56 11.89
CA ARG A 158 -8.27 32.81 13.01
C ARG A 158 -8.37 34.31 13.31
N VAL A 159 -9.59 34.86 13.45
CA VAL A 159 -9.81 36.28 13.74
C VAL A 159 -9.74 36.46 15.25
N PRO A 160 -8.75 37.17 15.81
CA PRO A 160 -8.77 37.54 17.21
C PRO A 160 -9.64 38.80 17.39
N GLY A 161 -10.79 38.71 18.07
CA GLY A 161 -11.60 39.91 18.34
C GLY A 161 -13.08 39.67 18.64
N GLU A 162 -13.80 40.77 18.88
CA GLU A 162 -15.25 40.81 19.06
C GLU A 162 -15.94 40.39 17.76
N VAL A 163 -16.84 39.40 17.85
CA VAL A 163 -17.39 38.70 16.70
C VAL A 163 -18.58 39.48 16.14
N THR A 164 -18.45 39.99 14.90
CA THR A 164 -19.62 40.41 14.13
C THR A 164 -20.28 39.22 13.43
N ASP A 165 -21.58 39.28 13.13
CA ASP A 165 -22.31 38.20 12.44
C ASP A 165 -21.66 37.76 11.11
N ALA A 166 -21.03 38.71 10.42
CA ALA A 166 -20.34 38.46 9.15
C ALA A 166 -18.99 37.74 9.36
N ASP A 167 -18.28 38.02 10.45
CA ASP A 167 -17.04 37.32 10.80
C ASP A 167 -17.33 35.88 11.25
N GLU A 168 -18.46 35.67 11.93
CA GLU A 168 -18.90 34.34 12.35
C GLU A 168 -19.21 33.44 11.13
N THR A 169 -19.89 33.96 10.12
CA THR A 169 -20.21 33.20 8.91
C THR A 169 -18.95 32.72 8.18
N CYS A 170 -17.97 33.61 8.02
CA CYS A 170 -16.69 33.27 7.41
C CYS A 170 -15.93 32.22 8.26
N ARG A 171 -15.91 32.38 9.59
CA ARG A 171 -15.28 31.42 10.50
C ARG A 171 -15.89 30.03 10.41
N ILE A 172 -17.22 29.94 10.31
CA ILE A 172 -17.94 28.68 10.13
C ILE A 172 -17.53 28.02 8.80
N GLN A 173 -17.56 28.76 7.69
CA GLN A 173 -17.19 28.22 6.38
C GLN A 173 -15.72 27.75 6.34
N LEU A 174 -14.82 28.52 6.94
CA LEU A 174 -13.40 28.18 7.01
C LEU A 174 -13.18 26.93 7.86
N HIS A 175 -13.86 26.83 9.00
CA HIS A 175 -13.81 25.68 9.87
C HIS A 175 -14.36 24.42 9.20
N ASP A 176 -15.50 24.51 8.51
CA ASP A 176 -16.10 23.39 7.76
C ASP A 176 -15.15 22.84 6.68
N LEU A 177 -14.50 23.72 5.92
CA LEU A 177 -13.54 23.29 4.89
C LEU A 177 -12.26 22.70 5.49
N TYR A 178 -11.81 23.21 6.64
CA TYR A 178 -10.71 22.62 7.39
C TYR A 178 -11.06 21.22 7.92
N GLU A 179 -12.26 21.03 8.47
CA GLU A 179 -12.76 19.71 8.89
C GLU A 179 -12.85 18.73 7.71
N HIS A 180 -13.28 19.19 6.53
CA HIS A 180 -13.24 18.38 5.31
C HIS A 180 -11.82 17.96 4.91
N LEU A 181 -10.85 18.87 5.00
CA LEU A 181 -9.43 18.54 4.78
C LEU A 181 -8.91 17.50 5.78
N LEU A 182 -9.27 17.63 7.07
CA LEU A 182 -8.93 16.66 8.10
C LEU A 182 -9.59 15.29 7.87
N MET A 183 -10.85 15.27 7.41
CA MET A 183 -11.53 14.01 7.07
C MET A 183 -10.82 13.27 5.93
N VAL A 184 -10.39 14.00 4.89
CA VAL A 184 -9.62 13.43 3.78
C VAL A 184 -8.25 12.97 4.25
N GLU A 185 -7.59 13.73 5.14
CA GLU A 185 -6.32 13.33 5.77
C GLU A 185 -6.45 12.00 6.53
N HIS A 186 -7.52 11.83 7.30
CA HIS A 186 -7.77 10.58 8.01
C HIS A 186 -7.95 9.40 7.03
N ARG A 187 -8.70 9.60 5.95
CA ARG A 187 -8.88 8.59 4.89
C ARG A 187 -7.58 8.27 4.16
N LEU A 188 -6.75 9.28 3.89
CA LEU A 188 -5.43 9.12 3.33
C LEU A 188 -4.55 8.26 4.26
N SER A 189 -4.53 8.56 5.56
CA SER A 189 -3.78 7.79 6.55
C SER A 189 -4.20 6.31 6.57
N ALA A 190 -5.51 6.03 6.51
CA ALA A 190 -6.05 4.69 6.47
C ALA A 190 -5.66 3.95 5.17
N ALA A 191 -5.73 4.63 4.03
CA ALA A 191 -5.33 4.09 2.73
C ALA A 191 -3.82 3.77 2.69
N VAL A 192 -2.97 4.63 3.25
CA VAL A 192 -1.52 4.40 3.32
C VAL A 192 -1.18 3.22 4.24
N ARG A 193 -1.84 3.10 5.40
CA ARG A 193 -1.68 1.93 6.29
C ARG A 193 -2.08 0.64 5.60
N TYR A 194 -3.21 0.65 4.88
CA TYR A 194 -3.66 -0.50 4.10
C TYR A 194 -2.65 -0.87 3.00
N TYR A 195 -2.18 0.11 2.22
CA TYR A 195 -1.15 -0.08 1.21
C TYR A 195 0.13 -0.69 1.81
N ASN A 196 0.64 -0.13 2.91
CA ASN A 196 1.86 -0.63 3.56
C ASN A 196 1.72 -2.07 4.07
N MET A 197 0.53 -2.45 4.56
CA MET A 197 0.22 -3.83 4.94
C MET A 197 0.26 -4.77 3.72
N VAL A 198 -0.38 -4.40 2.61
CA VAL A 198 -0.40 -5.23 1.39
C VAL A 198 1.00 -5.35 0.78
N VAL A 199 1.80 -4.27 0.78
CA VAL A 199 3.21 -4.30 0.36
C VAL A 199 4.03 -5.25 1.23
N THR A 200 3.82 -5.26 2.55
CA THR A 200 4.48 -6.20 3.47
C THR A 200 4.12 -7.64 3.11
N GLN A 201 2.84 -7.92 2.91
CA GLN A 201 2.37 -9.25 2.52
C GLN A 201 2.99 -9.70 1.18
N TYR A 202 2.99 -8.82 0.17
CA TYR A 202 3.60 -9.07 -1.13
C TYR A 202 5.11 -9.34 -1.01
N SER A 203 5.83 -8.54 -0.22
CA SER A 203 7.28 -8.71 -0.02
C SER A 203 7.63 -10.03 0.66
N THR A 204 6.81 -10.46 1.64
CA THR A 204 6.95 -11.75 2.33
C THR A 204 6.63 -12.91 1.39
N MET A 205 5.60 -12.78 0.56
CA MET A 205 5.33 -13.77 -0.47
C MET A 205 6.50 -13.86 -1.46
N ARG A 206 7.03 -12.74 -1.91
CA ARG A 206 8.12 -12.74 -2.87
C ARG A 206 9.42 -13.32 -2.30
N SER A 207 9.74 -13.07 -1.02
CA SER A 207 10.98 -13.54 -0.38
C SER A 207 11.00 -15.04 -0.07
N SER A 208 9.87 -15.74 -0.18
CA SER A 208 9.79 -17.19 0.02
C SER A 208 10.74 -17.94 -0.93
N TRP A 209 11.33 -19.03 -0.44
CA TRP A 209 12.27 -19.83 -1.21
C TRP A 209 11.63 -20.42 -2.49
N VAL A 210 10.32 -20.67 -2.47
CA VAL A 210 9.54 -21.18 -3.61
C VAL A 210 9.42 -20.16 -4.75
N SER A 211 9.43 -18.86 -4.43
CA SER A 211 9.31 -17.76 -5.41
C SER A 211 10.66 -17.23 -5.92
N ARG A 212 11.79 -17.77 -5.45
CA ARG A 212 13.14 -17.42 -5.94
C ARG A 212 13.27 -17.40 -7.47
N PRO A 213 12.82 -18.41 -8.24
CA PRO A 213 12.92 -18.36 -9.70
C PRO A 213 12.06 -17.27 -10.35
N LEU A 214 11.04 -16.76 -9.65
CA LEU A 214 10.12 -15.72 -10.11
C LEU A 214 10.54 -14.30 -9.68
N THR A 215 11.65 -14.17 -8.92
CA THR A 215 12.07 -12.88 -8.31
C THR A 215 12.37 -11.78 -9.33
N GLY A 216 12.78 -12.15 -10.54
CA GLY A 216 13.06 -11.21 -11.63
C GLY A 216 11.82 -10.69 -12.37
N VAL A 217 10.72 -11.44 -12.34
CA VAL A 217 9.45 -11.09 -13.02
C VAL A 217 8.66 -10.09 -12.18
N TYR A 218 8.70 -10.25 -10.85
CA TYR A 218 7.94 -9.46 -9.90
C TYR A 218 8.83 -8.36 -9.29
N ARG A 219 8.49 -7.09 -9.52
CA ARG A 219 9.25 -5.93 -9.00
C ARG A 219 9.00 -5.67 -7.51
N LYS A 220 9.86 -4.86 -6.87
CA LYS A 220 9.67 -4.43 -5.47
C LYS A 220 8.67 -3.27 -5.45
N PHE A 221 7.84 -3.23 -4.41
CA PHE A 221 7.06 -2.05 -4.06
C PHE A 221 7.72 -1.41 -2.84
N ALA A 222 7.88 -0.09 -2.84
CA ALA A 222 8.31 0.63 -1.65
C ALA A 222 7.13 0.93 -0.73
N HIS A 223 7.43 0.96 0.56
CA HIS A 223 6.52 1.51 1.57
C HIS A 223 6.45 3.03 1.43
N ILE A 224 5.28 3.59 1.69
CA ILE A 224 5.13 5.04 1.81
C ILE A 224 5.52 5.39 3.25
N ALA A 225 6.55 6.22 3.40
CA ALA A 225 7.01 6.74 4.68
C ALA A 225 6.11 7.91 5.11
N TYR A 226 4.89 7.60 5.50
CA TYR A 226 3.90 8.59 5.96
C TYR A 226 3.70 8.43 7.45
N THR A 227 3.83 9.51 8.21
CA THR A 227 3.47 9.51 9.63
C THR A 227 1.98 9.81 9.73
N PRO A 228 1.15 8.85 10.17
CA PRO A 228 -0.23 9.19 10.46
C PRO A 228 -0.26 10.31 11.50
N ASN A 229 -1.03 11.37 11.23
CA ASN A 229 -1.46 12.26 12.30
C ASN A 229 -2.39 11.43 13.21
N ASP A 230 -1.82 10.79 14.22
CA ASP A 230 -2.53 10.00 15.24
C ASP A 230 -3.35 10.92 16.16
N PHE A 231 -4.31 11.66 15.60
CA PHE A 231 -5.36 12.30 16.39
C PHE A 231 -6.24 11.24 17.09
N SER A 232 -6.19 9.97 16.65
CA SER A 232 -6.88 8.87 17.34
C SER A 232 -6.20 8.40 18.63
N ASP A 233 -4.92 8.74 18.87
CA ASP A 233 -4.21 8.31 20.08
C ASP A 233 -4.22 9.38 21.19
N ASN A 234 -4.62 10.62 20.84
CA ASN A 234 -4.90 11.71 21.77
C ASN A 234 -6.37 11.78 22.21
N VAL A 235 -7.08 10.65 22.21
CA VAL A 235 -8.33 10.55 22.97
C VAL A 235 -7.92 10.62 24.46
N PRO A 236 -8.32 11.66 25.22
CA PRO A 236 -8.04 11.70 26.65
C PRO A 236 -8.51 10.39 27.26
N ASN A 237 -7.71 9.83 28.18
CA ASN A 237 -7.92 8.50 28.76
C ASN A 237 -9.33 8.29 29.36
N THR A 238 -10.08 9.39 29.54
CA THR A 238 -11.47 9.48 29.99
C THR A 238 -12.51 9.02 28.97
N LEU A 239 -12.17 8.88 27.69
CA LEU A 239 -13.06 8.39 26.63
C LEU A 239 -12.66 7.00 26.11
N ARG A 240 -11.59 6.39 26.66
CA ARG A 240 -11.29 4.98 26.41
C ARG A 240 -12.33 4.12 27.11
N VAL A 241 -13.14 3.43 26.33
CA VAL A 241 -13.95 2.33 26.85
C VAL A 241 -12.98 1.31 27.46
N PRO A 242 -13.13 0.92 28.74
CA PRO A 242 -12.23 -0.05 29.35
C PRO A 242 -12.26 -1.35 28.53
N GLU A 243 -11.07 -1.89 28.24
CA GLU A 243 -10.76 -3.12 27.51
C GLU A 243 -11.52 -4.39 28.02
N ARG A 244 -12.37 -4.26 29.03
CA ARG A 244 -13.11 -5.33 29.69
C ARG A 244 -14.41 -5.74 28.99
N GLU A 245 -14.76 -5.09 27.89
CA GLU A 245 -15.91 -5.47 27.06
C GLU A 245 -15.49 -5.77 25.61
N LYS A 246 -14.41 -6.54 25.45
CA LYS A 246 -14.17 -7.33 24.22
C LYS A 246 -15.11 -8.54 24.20
N GLY A 247 -16.40 -8.28 24.13
CA GLY A 247 -17.45 -9.28 23.96
C GLY A 247 -18.41 -8.80 22.88
N THR A 248 -18.41 -9.48 21.73
CA THR A 248 -19.26 -9.23 20.55
C THR A 248 -18.79 -8.10 19.61
N GLY A 249 -17.52 -8.20 19.17
CA GLY A 249 -17.14 -7.57 17.91
C GLY A 249 -17.96 -8.17 16.76
N TYR A 250 -18.74 -7.34 16.08
CA TYR A 250 -19.45 -7.65 14.84
C TYR A 250 -18.50 -8.31 13.84
N ARG A 251 -18.69 -9.61 13.58
CA ARG A 251 -18.06 -10.38 12.49
C ARG A 251 -19.11 -10.56 11.39
N PRO A 252 -19.14 -9.71 10.35
CA PRO A 252 -19.94 -10.02 9.18
C PRO A 252 -19.24 -11.16 8.41
N GLY A 253 -19.88 -12.34 8.35
CA GLY A 253 -19.50 -13.39 7.39
C GLY A 253 -19.02 -14.74 7.93
N SER A 254 -19.43 -15.20 9.11
CA SER A 254 -19.36 -16.65 9.43
C SER A 254 -20.75 -17.27 9.40
N VAL A 255 -21.29 -17.45 8.20
CA VAL A 255 -22.27 -18.51 7.94
C VAL A 255 -21.47 -19.77 7.63
N PHE A 256 -21.93 -20.90 8.16
CA PHE A 256 -21.32 -22.24 8.17
C PHE A 256 -20.54 -22.60 9.44
N GLY A 257 -21.30 -23.16 10.37
CA GLY A 257 -20.93 -24.03 11.48
C GLY A 257 -22.20 -24.76 11.90
#